data_AF-I6QW88-F1
#
_entry.id   AF-I6QW88-F1
#
_cell.length_a   1.000
_cell.length_b   1.000
_cell.length_c   1.000
_cell.angle_alpha   90.00
_cell.angle_beta   90.00
_cell.angle_gamma   90.00
#
_symmetry.space_group_name_H-M   'P 1'
#
loop_
_entity.id
_entity.type
_entity.pdbx_description
1 polymer ?
#
loop_
_entity_poly.entity_id
_entity_poly.type
_entity_poly.pdbx_seq_one_letter_code
_entity_poly.pdbx_strand_id
1 'polypeptide(L)'
;ADHELNCSTTATRLVGSSEADPYSAVTSGINALYGPLHGGANEAVLRMLKQIGHVSRVADFIKQVRSGEGEKKLMGFGHPV
;
A
#
# COMPACT_ATOMS: atom_id res chain seq x y z
N ALA A 1 12.01 11.08 7.06
CA ALA A 1 10.66 10.52 6.98
C ALA A 1 10.78 9.05 7.36
N ASP A 2 10.08 8.61 8.40
CA ASP A 2 10.09 7.26 8.95
C ASP A 2 8.68 6.93 9.43
N HIS A 3 8.32 5.65 9.46
CA HIS A 3 7.00 5.20 9.90
C HIS A 3 7.14 3.98 10.82
N GLU A 4 8.10 4.06 11.75
CA GLU A 4 8.39 3.10 12.81
C GLU A 4 8.56 1.66 12.27
N LEU A 5 7.94 0.66 12.92
CA LEU A 5 8.10 -0.77 12.64
C LEU A 5 7.11 -1.31 11.59
N ASN A 6 6.87 -0.55 10.53
CA ASN A 6 6.10 -1.04 9.38
C ASN A 6 6.80 -2.25 8.70
N CYS A 7 6.09 -2.90 7.78
CA CYS A 7 6.54 -4.11 7.09
C CYS A 7 7.95 -4.00 6.48
N SER A 8 8.25 -2.91 5.75
CA SER A 8 9.56 -2.74 5.11
C SER A 8 10.69 -2.45 6.11
N THR A 9 10.41 -1.68 7.16
CA THR A 9 11.39 -1.47 8.24
C THR A 9 11.72 -2.79 8.94
N THR A 10 10.70 -3.60 9.23
CA THR A 10 10.87 -4.91 9.87
C THR A 10 11.64 -5.88 8.98
N ALA A 11 11.35 -5.92 7.67
CA ALA A 11 12.09 -6.75 6.71
C ALA A 11 13.58 -6.38 6.64
N THR A 12 13.88 -5.08 6.60
CA THR A 12 15.27 -4.56 6.61
C THR A 12 16.00 -5.01 7.87
N ARG A 13 15.36 -4.88 9.04
CA ARG A 13 15.96 -5.29 10.33
C ARG A 13 16.19 -6.79 10.42
N LEU A 14 15.22 -7.59 9.97
CA LEU A 14 15.30 -9.06 10.03
C LEU A 14 16.46 -9.56 9.17
N VAL A 15 16.59 -9.07 7.93
CA VAL A 15 17.71 -9.44 7.05
C VAL A 15 19.05 -8.90 7.57
N GLY A 16 19.08 -7.66 8.07
CA GLY A 16 20.30 -7.10 8.67
C GLY A 16 20.81 -7.89 9.89
N SER A 17 19.91 -8.52 10.66
CA SER A 17 20.30 -9.31 11.84
C SER A 17 21.11 -10.57 11.54
N SER A 18 21.14 -11.03 10.28
CA SER A 18 22.00 -12.13 9.85
C SER A 18 23.37 -11.67 9.35
N GLU A 19 23.78 -10.44 9.67
CA GLU A 19 25.02 -9.80 9.20
C GLU A 19 25.10 -9.65 7.67
N ALA A 20 23.96 -9.58 6.99
CA ALA A 20 23.91 -9.24 5.56
C ALA A 20 24.45 -7.83 5.33
N ASP A 21 25.10 -7.62 4.18
CA ASP A 21 25.63 -6.29 3.84
C ASP A 21 24.48 -5.25 3.74
N PRO A 22 24.77 -3.95 3.98
CA PRO A 22 23.74 -2.92 3.99
C PRO A 22 22.93 -2.81 2.69
N TYR A 23 23.52 -3.09 1.52
CA TYR A 23 22.80 -3.02 0.26
C TYR A 23 21.78 -4.17 0.15
N SER A 24 22.17 -5.37 0.56
CA SER A 24 21.25 -6.52 0.63
C SER A 24 20.12 -6.30 1.64
N ALA A 25 20.42 -5.77 2.82
CA ALA A 25 19.42 -5.48 3.85
C ALA A 25 18.43 -4.40 3.39
N VAL A 26 18.89 -3.32 2.76
CA VAL A 26 18.01 -2.27 2.22
C VAL A 26 17.16 -2.79 1.05
N THR A 27 17.73 -3.66 0.21
CA THR A 27 16.99 -4.28 -0.91
C THR A 27 15.80 -5.11 -0.41
N SER A 28 15.91 -5.79 0.74
CA SER A 28 14.78 -6.51 1.33
C SER A 28 13.65 -5.57 1.74
N GLY A 29 13.97 -4.42 2.32
CA GLY A 29 13.03 -3.36 2.66
C GLY A 29 12.31 -2.81 1.42
N ILE A 30 13.05 -2.56 0.33
CA ILE A 30 12.48 -2.11 -0.94
C ILE A 30 11.51 -3.14 -1.51
N ASN A 31 11.88 -4.43 -1.50
CA ASN A 31 11.01 -5.51 -1.98
C ASN A 31 9.72 -5.61 -1.17
N ALA A 32 9.80 -5.46 0.16
CA ALA A 32 8.62 -5.42 1.02
C ALA A 32 7.76 -4.17 0.77
N LEU A 33 8.38 -3.01 0.55
CA LEU A 33 7.70 -1.75 0.25
C LEU A 33 6.96 -1.81 -1.10
N TYR A 34 7.52 -2.45 -2.11
CA TYR A 34 6.89 -2.55 -3.43
C TYR A 34 5.56 -3.33 -3.42
N GLY A 35 5.29 -4.13 -2.39
CA GLY A 35 4.05 -4.90 -2.27
C GLY A 35 2.78 -4.04 -2.37
N PRO A 36 1.69 -4.55 -2.99
CA PRO A 36 0.45 -3.80 -3.19
C PRO A 36 -0.26 -3.39 -1.90
N LEU A 37 -0.01 -4.11 -0.81
CA LEU A 37 -0.57 -3.83 0.52
C LEU A 37 0.31 -2.90 1.37
N HIS A 38 1.46 -2.47 0.84
CA HIS A 38 2.36 -1.52 1.48
C HIS A 38 2.51 -0.27 0.59
N GLY A 39 3.67 -0.06 -0.03
CA GLY A 39 3.94 1.12 -0.87
C GLY A 39 3.15 1.16 -2.19
N GLY A 40 2.67 0.01 -2.68
CA GLY A 40 1.83 -0.06 -3.88
C GLY A 40 0.43 0.54 -3.70
N ALA A 41 -0.01 0.80 -2.46
CA ALA A 41 -1.31 1.39 -2.17
C ALA A 41 -1.50 2.77 -2.85
N ASN A 42 -0.42 3.57 -2.97
CA ASN A 42 -0.46 4.88 -3.62
C ASN A 42 -0.81 4.77 -5.11
N GLU A 43 -0.24 3.80 -5.80
CA GLU A 43 -0.57 3.54 -7.21
C GLU A 43 -2.02 3.08 -7.35
N ALA A 44 -2.50 2.25 -6.42
CA ALA A 44 -3.88 1.80 -6.41
C ALA A 44 -4.88 2.95 -6.22
N VAL A 45 -4.55 3.98 -5.44
CA VAL A 45 -5.35 5.22 -5.36
C VAL A 45 -5.45 5.90 -6.72
N LEU A 46 -4.33 6.06 -7.43
CA LEU A 46 -4.34 6.69 -8.76
C LEU A 46 -5.14 5.88 -9.78
N ARG A 47 -5.04 4.54 -9.75
CA ARG A 47 -5.84 3.64 -10.61
C ARG A 47 -7.32 3.74 -10.29
N MET A 48 -7.70 3.78 -9.01
CA MET A 48 -9.07 3.99 -8.57
C MET A 48 -9.62 5.35 -9.05
N LEU A 49 -8.87 6.44 -8.88
CA LEU A 49 -9.29 7.77 -9.34
C LEU A 49 -9.46 7.82 -10.87
N LYS A 50 -8.56 7.16 -11.63
CA LYS A 50 -8.72 7.02 -13.09
C LYS A 50 -9.97 6.23 -13.47
N GLN A 51 -10.30 5.17 -12.72
CA GLN A 51 -11.52 4.39 -12.92
C GLN A 51 -12.79 5.23 -12.64
N ILE A 52 -12.78 6.05 -11.59
CA ILE A 52 -13.87 7.00 -11.30
C ILE A 52 -13.98 8.05 -12.40
N GLY A 53 -12.84 8.59 -12.84
CA GLY A 53 -12.65 9.49 -13.99
C GLY A 53 -13.31 10.87 -13.95
N HIS A 54 -14.46 11.05 -13.26
CA HIS A 54 -15.11 12.35 -13.10
C HIS A 54 -15.83 12.47 -11.75
N VAL A 55 -15.88 13.69 -11.20
CA VAL A 55 -16.46 13.98 -9.87
C VAL A 55 -17.93 13.56 -9.77
N SER A 56 -18.70 13.69 -10.85
CA SER A 56 -20.11 13.27 -10.87
C SER A 56 -20.32 11.77 -10.62
N ARG A 57 -19.30 10.92 -10.83
CA ARG A 57 -19.36 9.47 -10.62
C ARG A 57 -18.92 9.02 -9.22
N VAL A 58 -18.47 9.96 -8.37
CA VAL A 58 -17.99 9.64 -7.00
C VAL A 58 -19.10 9.05 -6.15
N ALA A 59 -20.31 9.61 -6.18
CA ALA A 59 -21.42 9.12 -5.37
C ALA A 59 -21.77 7.65 -5.69
N ASP A 60 -21.77 7.28 -6.96
CA ASP A 60 -22.05 5.91 -7.39
C ASP A 60 -20.91 4.95 -7.04
N PHE A 61 -19.65 5.39 -7.16
CA PHE A 61 -18.50 4.60 -6.71
C PHE A 61 -18.57 4.30 -5.21
N ILE A 62 -18.91 5.30 -4.39
CA ILE A 62 -19.05 5.12 -2.93
C ILE A 62 -20.20 4.16 -2.59
N LYS A 63 -21.33 4.20 -3.32
CA LYS A 63 -22.42 3.24 -3.14
C LYS A 63 -21.95 1.81 -3.40
N GLN A 64 -21.16 1.59 -4.46
CA GLN A 64 -20.61 0.26 -4.79
C GLN A 64 -19.62 -0.24 -3.73
N VAL A 65 -18.73 0.62 -3.22
CA VAL A 65 -17.83 0.23 -2.13
C VAL A 65 -18.64 -0.18 -0.89
N ARG A 66 -19.71 0.54 -0.58
CA ARG A 66 -20.57 0.26 0.59
C ARG A 66 -21.44 -0.99 0.43
N SER A 67 -21.89 -1.31 -0.79
CA SER A 67 -22.70 -2.51 -1.01
C SER A 67 -21.89 -3.79 -0.82
N GLY A 68 -20.55 -3.72 -0.89
CA GLY A 68 -19.67 -4.88 -0.80
C GLY A 68 -19.70 -5.76 -2.04
N GLU A 69 -20.48 -5.41 -3.06
CA GLU A 69 -20.57 -6.14 -4.31
C GLU A 69 -19.29 -5.96 -5.15
N GLY A 70 -18.67 -7.07 -5.53
CA GLY A 70 -17.48 -7.08 -6.39
C GLY A 70 -16.16 -6.70 -5.71
N GLU A 71 -16.06 -6.83 -4.39
CA GLU A 71 -14.82 -6.61 -3.60
C GLU A 71 -14.14 -5.25 -3.82
N LYS A 72 -14.89 -4.22 -4.23
CA LYS A 72 -14.33 -2.88 -4.45
C LYS A 72 -13.96 -2.23 -3.12
N LYS A 73 -12.67 -1.98 -2.94
CA LYS A 73 -12.13 -1.25 -1.79
C LYS A 73 -11.96 0.24 -2.10
N LEU A 74 -12.14 1.08 -1.09
CA LEU A 74 -11.75 2.48 -1.14
C LEU A 74 -10.24 2.58 -0.86
N MET A 75 -9.44 2.62 -1.93
CA MET A 75 -7.99 2.68 -1.83
C MET A 75 -7.54 3.98 -1.16
N GLY A 76 -6.48 3.90 -0.34
CA GLY A 76 -5.96 5.05 0.43
C GLY A 76 -6.72 5.34 1.72
N PHE A 77 -7.72 4.52 2.06
CA PHE A 77 -8.46 4.60 3.32
C PHE A 77 -8.31 3.31 4.12
N GLY A 78 -8.38 3.46 5.45
CA GLY A 78 -8.03 2.41 6.41
C GLY A 78 -6.52 2.41 6.65
N HIS A 79 -6.11 2.31 7.91
CA HIS A 79 -4.70 2.29 8.27
C HIS A 79 -4.49 1.30 9.41
N PRO A 80 -3.66 0.26 9.21
CA PRO A 80 -3.49 -0.81 10.20
C PRO A 80 -2.35 -0.56 11.18
N VAL A 81 -1.79 0.66 11.29
CA VAL A 81 -0.55 0.97 12.04
C VAL A 81 -0.42 0.19 13.32
#